data_AF-A0A924SWL6-F1
#
_entry.id   AF-A0A924SWL6-F1
#
_cell.length_a   1.000
_cell.length_b   1.000
_cell.length_c   1.000
_cell.angle_alpha   90.00
_cell.angle_beta   90.00
_cell.angle_gamma   90.00
#
_symmetry.space_group_name_H-M   'P 1'
#
loop_
_entity.id
_entity.type
_entity.pdbx_description
1 polymer ?
#
loop_
_entity_poly.entity_id
_entity_poly.type
_entity_poly.pdbx_seq_one_letter_code
_entity_poly.pdbx_strand_id
1 'polypeptide(L)'
;MLLTTSAFAYTPTLTTGGAQVKWSGRARIPFAGNPANRSGIDPDSFFQAVVHGLQRWQSASGGATTFDYWQGTDPKVYLPNSEYNGLSSIYFASNSGTHLPSNVLGLTQVWYNTTTGQVIETDIVLNDKSYRFTTDPRDTSGYGTIRPGADGRNVFIENVLTHEMGHAFGLSHSGGLQSTMLFMESPEQAYLGCDEQVGIHAIYPSGDAGKRGALQGKVVSQANQAPVFGAHVLAISRTRGTVLATALTDAAGNYTIAGLEPGSYYLMAEPFFAGASALPTYYAGMNTKVCAGETFGRTVLTGPNKNRPTEMQVNPGAATAAPVLVADCTRTGGASVSAEADTASETKAPVIYEGAGSGFGASGEFSTAGEMYFKLKNVSGRVEIHALAYSLYSPVSPSLKLLNSAGTVVAVSRAEPVYSGASGFTNYDSAILADKLEPGNYTVQISSSKLNASQYPAGPIALDATQFLLLTGSVNESTPLLSSSLALNARCRMNEAFAAYTSPPGPPERTQVQAQKEEDRVGFCGTVENTDSGGDSRGGPGGGSGHHGPGPAAIAGWCLPWLFMFSSRRWLTRARTPAFG
;
A
#
# COMPACT_ATOMS: atom_id res chain seq x y z
N MET A 1 24.04 -19.36 17.40
CA MET A 1 22.75 -19.59 16.72
C MET A 1 22.19 -18.20 16.41
N LEU A 2 22.45 -17.68 15.20
CA LEU A 2 21.91 -16.38 14.80
C LEU A 2 20.41 -16.56 14.54
N LEU A 3 19.57 -15.97 15.38
CA LEU A 3 18.14 -15.81 15.10
C LEU A 3 18.03 -14.89 13.88
N THR A 4 17.79 -15.47 12.71
CA THR A 4 17.37 -14.71 11.54
C THR A 4 16.01 -14.12 11.86
N THR A 5 15.93 -12.81 12.09
CA THR A 5 14.66 -12.09 12.09
C THR A 5 14.02 -12.30 10.74
N SER A 6 12.88 -12.98 10.69
CA SER A 6 12.13 -13.16 9.46
C SER A 6 11.57 -11.81 9.05
N ALA A 7 12.00 -11.26 7.92
CA ALA A 7 11.18 -10.27 7.23
C ALA A 7 9.99 -11.02 6.61
N PHE A 8 8.80 -10.42 6.67
CA PHE A 8 7.57 -11.03 6.17
C PHE A 8 7.09 -10.31 4.91
N ALA A 9 6.24 -10.99 4.14
CA ALA A 9 5.47 -10.35 3.06
C ALA A 9 4.59 -9.26 3.66
N TYR A 10 4.05 -8.36 2.85
CA TYR A 10 3.25 -7.20 3.28
C TYR A 10 3.99 -6.42 4.39
N THR A 11 3.34 -5.43 4.98
CA THR A 11 3.87 -4.83 6.20
C THR A 11 3.17 -5.52 7.37
N PRO A 12 3.72 -6.57 7.99
CA PRO A 12 3.11 -7.16 9.18
C PRO A 12 3.21 -6.19 10.35
N THR A 13 2.30 -6.33 11.30
CA THR A 13 2.55 -5.84 12.65
C THR A 13 3.51 -6.79 13.36
N LEU A 14 4.60 -6.24 13.93
CA LEU A 14 5.62 -7.01 14.64
C LEU A 14 5.70 -6.56 16.10
N THR A 15 5.92 -7.51 17.00
CA THR A 15 6.33 -7.20 18.38
C THR A 15 7.73 -6.59 18.37
N THR A 16 8.15 -5.96 19.47
CA THR A 16 9.52 -5.46 19.64
C THR A 16 10.57 -6.57 19.47
N GLY A 17 10.22 -7.82 19.81
CA GLY A 17 11.03 -9.01 19.57
C GLY A 17 11.00 -9.56 18.15
N GLY A 18 10.23 -8.95 17.23
CA GLY A 18 10.10 -9.38 15.83
C GLY A 18 9.13 -10.54 15.60
N ALA A 19 8.34 -10.95 16.61
CA ALA A 19 7.28 -11.92 16.41
C ALA A 19 6.11 -11.27 15.65
N GLN A 20 5.49 -12.01 14.73
CA GLN A 20 4.35 -11.50 13.99
C GLN A 20 3.11 -11.40 14.87
N VAL A 21 2.50 -10.22 14.92
CA VAL A 21 1.24 -9.99 15.63
C VAL A 21 0.09 -10.49 14.78
N LYS A 22 -0.57 -11.58 15.21
CA LYS A 22 -1.72 -12.17 14.50
C LYS A 22 -2.58 -13.04 15.40
N TRP A 23 -3.80 -13.32 14.96
CA TRP A 23 -4.65 -14.30 15.63
C TRP A 23 -4.11 -15.73 15.46
N SER A 24 -4.28 -16.57 16.48
CA SER A 24 -3.89 -17.98 16.44
C SER A 24 -4.95 -18.87 15.79
N GLY A 25 -4.54 -19.96 15.13
CA GLY A 25 -5.45 -20.97 14.58
C GLY A 25 -6.25 -20.48 13.36
N ARG A 26 -7.47 -21.01 13.18
CA ARG A 26 -8.44 -20.41 12.25
C ARG A 26 -8.96 -19.15 12.91
N ALA A 27 -8.43 -18.00 12.50
CA ALA A 27 -8.71 -16.72 13.11
C ALA A 27 -10.21 -16.38 12.99
N ARG A 28 -10.98 -16.67 14.04
CA ARG A 28 -12.37 -16.23 14.18
C ARG A 28 -12.40 -15.05 15.13
N ILE A 29 -12.80 -13.88 14.65
CA ILE A 29 -12.86 -12.67 15.46
C ILE A 29 -14.32 -12.34 15.79
N PRO A 30 -14.73 -12.38 17.08
CA PRO A 30 -16.05 -11.94 17.50
C PRO A 30 -16.04 -10.41 17.72
N PHE A 31 -16.71 -9.66 16.84
CA PHE A 31 -16.86 -8.21 16.93
C PHE A 31 -18.21 -7.81 17.53
N ALA A 32 -18.18 -6.79 18.40
CA ALA A 32 -19.35 -6.09 18.92
C ALA A 32 -19.37 -4.64 18.43
N GLY A 33 -20.45 -4.24 17.76
CA GLY A 33 -20.63 -2.93 17.17
C GLY A 33 -21.62 -2.05 17.92
N ASN A 34 -21.33 -0.74 18.03
CA ASN A 34 -22.31 0.26 18.47
C ASN A 34 -22.58 1.24 17.32
N PRO A 35 -23.80 1.27 16.77
CA PRO A 35 -24.13 2.07 15.60
C PRO A 35 -24.41 3.54 15.90
N ALA A 36 -24.57 3.93 17.18
CA ALA A 36 -24.87 5.32 17.52
C ALA A 36 -23.73 6.22 17.02
N ASN A 37 -24.03 7.36 16.41
CA ASN A 37 -23.01 8.23 15.84
C ASN A 37 -23.54 9.65 15.66
N ARG A 38 -22.62 10.60 15.50
CA ARG A 38 -22.92 12.01 15.17
C ARG A 38 -22.92 12.29 13.67
N SER A 39 -22.53 11.31 12.85
CA SER A 39 -22.40 11.45 11.40
C SER A 39 -23.75 11.34 10.65
N GLY A 40 -24.78 10.79 11.30
CA GLY A 40 -26.11 10.59 10.75
C GLY A 40 -26.26 9.30 9.93
N ILE A 41 -25.32 8.36 10.05
CA ILE A 41 -25.44 7.04 9.42
C ILE A 41 -26.47 6.23 10.22
N ASP A 42 -27.46 5.64 9.54
CA ASP A 42 -28.43 4.79 10.20
C ASP A 42 -27.83 3.42 10.61
N PRO A 43 -28.41 2.72 11.60
CA PRO A 43 -27.86 1.47 12.08
C PRO A 43 -27.72 0.36 11.03
N ASP A 44 -28.60 0.31 10.03
CA ASP A 44 -28.55 -0.73 8.98
C ASP A 44 -27.41 -0.44 8.01
N SER A 45 -27.25 0.81 7.58
CA SER A 45 -26.11 1.24 6.76
C SER A 45 -24.77 1.00 7.45
N PHE A 46 -24.67 1.30 8.75
CA PHE A 46 -23.45 1.00 9.53
C PHE A 46 -23.20 -0.51 9.62
N PHE A 47 -24.25 -1.30 9.86
CA PHE A 47 -24.16 -2.75 9.91
C PHE A 47 -23.61 -3.32 8.59
N GLN A 48 -24.15 -2.88 7.44
CA GLN A 48 -23.68 -3.33 6.13
C GLN A 48 -22.24 -2.90 5.87
N ALA A 49 -21.85 -1.67 6.21
CA ALA A 49 -20.47 -1.21 6.04
C ALA A 49 -19.45 -2.07 6.82
N VAL A 50 -19.78 -2.45 8.05
CA VAL A 50 -18.95 -3.34 8.86
C VAL A 50 -18.90 -4.75 8.25
N VAL A 51 -20.06 -5.31 7.90
CA VAL A 51 -20.16 -6.65 7.31
C VAL A 51 -19.38 -6.73 6.00
N HIS A 52 -19.50 -5.74 5.11
CA HIS A 52 -18.75 -5.71 3.85
C HIS A 52 -17.23 -5.76 4.09
N GLY A 53 -16.72 -4.93 5.00
CA GLY A 53 -15.30 -4.94 5.38
C GLY A 53 -14.85 -6.32 5.84
N LEU A 54 -15.61 -6.95 6.74
CA LEU A 54 -15.30 -8.28 7.28
C LEU A 54 -15.37 -9.38 6.21
N GLN A 55 -16.36 -9.33 5.31
CA GLN A 55 -16.51 -10.28 4.21
C GLN A 55 -15.37 -10.19 3.19
N ARG A 56 -14.86 -8.99 2.92
CA ARG A 56 -13.68 -8.79 2.06
C ARG A 56 -12.46 -9.52 2.62
N TRP A 57 -12.17 -9.32 3.90
CA TRP A 57 -11.04 -9.98 4.57
C TRP A 57 -11.22 -11.51 4.67
N GLN A 58 -12.43 -11.99 4.94
CA GLN A 58 -12.76 -13.42 4.93
C GLN A 58 -12.57 -14.03 3.53
N SER A 59 -13.04 -13.34 2.48
CA SER A 59 -12.92 -13.83 1.10
C SER A 59 -11.46 -13.87 0.65
N ALA A 60 -10.71 -12.80 0.91
CA ALA A 60 -9.29 -12.70 0.56
C ALA A 60 -8.41 -13.76 1.27
N SER A 61 -8.76 -14.13 2.50
CA SER A 61 -8.05 -15.19 3.23
C SER A 61 -8.43 -16.61 2.78
N GLY A 62 -9.28 -16.77 1.75
CA GLY A 62 -9.79 -18.08 1.34
C GLY A 62 -10.62 -18.78 2.43
N GLY A 63 -11.23 -18.00 3.34
CA GLY A 63 -11.97 -18.48 4.50
C GLY A 63 -11.11 -18.96 5.68
N ALA A 64 -9.80 -18.69 5.66
CA ALA A 64 -8.92 -18.98 6.80
C ALA A 64 -9.19 -18.04 7.99
N THR A 65 -9.63 -16.82 7.70
CA THR A 65 -10.22 -15.90 8.67
C THR A 65 -11.75 -15.98 8.60
N THR A 66 -12.40 -15.89 9.75
CA THR A 66 -13.86 -15.86 9.89
C THR A 66 -14.23 -14.82 10.93
N PHE A 67 -15.50 -14.45 11.00
CA PHE A 67 -15.95 -13.45 11.95
C PHE A 67 -17.37 -13.74 12.40
N ASP A 68 -17.65 -13.25 13.59
CA ASP A 68 -18.99 -13.03 14.08
C ASP A 68 -19.11 -11.54 14.36
N TYR A 69 -20.22 -10.94 13.99
CA TYR A 69 -20.55 -9.55 14.24
C TYR A 69 -21.92 -9.45 14.88
N TRP A 70 -21.95 -8.82 16.05
CA TRP A 70 -23.16 -8.41 16.76
C TRP A 70 -23.20 -6.88 16.81
N GLN A 71 -24.39 -6.29 16.78
CA GLN A 71 -24.58 -4.84 16.85
C GLN A 71 -25.69 -4.47 17.83
N GLY A 72 -25.45 -3.47 18.68
CA GLY A 72 -26.46 -2.96 19.59
C GLY A 72 -26.00 -1.79 20.46
N THR A 73 -26.94 -1.21 21.20
CA THR A 73 -26.74 0.00 22.01
C THR A 73 -27.05 -0.18 23.49
N ASP A 74 -27.46 -1.38 23.93
CA ASP A 74 -27.74 -1.64 25.35
C ASP A 74 -26.42 -1.69 26.16
N PRO A 75 -26.16 -0.70 27.04
CA PRO A 75 -24.93 -0.64 27.82
C PRO A 75 -24.77 -1.78 28.82
N LYS A 76 -25.84 -2.54 29.11
CA LYS A 76 -25.76 -3.76 29.94
C LYS A 76 -25.17 -4.95 29.18
N VAL A 77 -25.25 -4.92 27.84
CA VAL A 77 -24.73 -5.97 26.96
C VAL A 77 -23.36 -5.57 26.43
N TYR A 78 -23.22 -4.32 25.96
CA TYR A 78 -22.02 -3.80 25.36
C TYR A 78 -21.83 -2.31 25.68
N LEU A 79 -20.70 -1.99 26.31
CA LEU A 79 -20.29 -0.63 26.61
C LEU A 79 -19.19 -0.20 25.63
N PRO A 80 -19.39 0.88 24.84
CA PRO A 80 -18.36 1.37 23.91
C PRO A 80 -17.15 1.95 24.64
N ASN A 81 -16.09 1.17 24.74
CA ASN A 81 -14.79 1.59 25.26
C ASN A 81 -13.68 0.72 24.66
N SER A 82 -12.43 1.09 24.96
CA SER A 82 -11.25 0.31 24.58
C SER A 82 -10.51 -0.24 25.80
N GLU A 83 -11.30 -0.73 26.77
CA GLU A 83 -10.77 -1.45 27.92
C GLU A 83 -10.57 -2.91 27.55
N TYR A 84 -9.46 -3.52 27.96
CA TYR A 84 -9.25 -4.96 27.81
C TYR A 84 -10.32 -5.74 28.57
N ASN A 85 -11.32 -6.24 27.86
CA ASN A 85 -12.55 -6.77 28.48
C ASN A 85 -13.08 -8.06 27.85
N GLY A 86 -12.31 -8.63 26.93
CA GLY A 86 -12.63 -9.82 26.17
C GLY A 86 -13.52 -9.55 24.95
N LEU A 87 -13.79 -8.28 24.59
CA LEU A 87 -14.56 -7.95 23.39
C LEU A 87 -13.69 -7.25 22.37
N SER A 88 -13.67 -7.74 21.14
CA SER A 88 -13.23 -6.92 20.03
C SER A 88 -14.37 -5.97 19.63
N SER A 89 -14.10 -4.66 19.68
CA SER A 89 -15.13 -3.63 19.61
C SER A 89 -15.06 -2.83 18.32
N ILE A 90 -16.21 -2.35 17.81
CA ILE A 90 -16.28 -1.34 16.75
C ILE A 90 -17.26 -0.26 17.18
N TYR A 91 -16.81 0.99 17.32
CA TYR A 91 -17.69 2.07 17.76
C TYR A 91 -17.19 3.46 17.37
N PHE A 92 -18.08 4.43 17.49
CA PHE A 92 -17.77 5.84 17.25
C PHE A 92 -17.28 6.55 18.51
N ALA A 93 -16.23 7.36 18.38
CA ALA A 93 -15.61 8.09 19.48
C ALA A 93 -16.60 8.93 20.28
N SER A 94 -17.67 9.45 19.65
CA SER A 94 -18.75 10.20 20.29
C SER A 94 -19.52 9.43 21.37
N ASN A 95 -19.52 8.09 21.33
CA ASN A 95 -20.21 7.24 22.32
C ASN A 95 -19.33 6.85 23.52
N SER A 96 -18.08 7.29 23.54
CA SER A 96 -17.11 6.91 24.57
C SER A 96 -16.36 8.13 25.11
N GLY A 97 -15.64 7.92 26.21
CA GLY A 97 -14.65 8.88 26.72
C GLY A 97 -13.41 9.03 25.84
N THR A 98 -13.25 8.19 24.80
CA THR A 98 -12.06 8.16 23.93
C THR A 98 -11.88 9.49 23.20
N HIS A 99 -10.67 10.03 23.25
CA HIS A 99 -10.28 11.23 22.52
C HIS A 99 -9.23 10.84 21.47
N LEU A 100 -9.59 10.99 20.20
CA LEU A 100 -8.67 10.83 19.08
C LEU A 100 -8.20 12.21 18.60
N PRO A 101 -6.91 12.38 18.26
CA PRO A 101 -6.42 13.59 17.61
C PRO A 101 -7.24 13.93 16.35
N SER A 102 -7.36 15.21 16.02
CA SER A 102 -8.20 15.65 14.90
C SER A 102 -7.70 15.24 13.52
N ASN A 103 -6.48 14.74 13.40
CA ASN A 103 -5.87 14.22 12.18
C ASN A 103 -5.99 12.70 12.04
N VAL A 104 -6.64 12.02 13.01
CA VAL A 104 -6.82 10.57 13.06
C VAL A 104 -8.29 10.25 12.74
N LEU A 105 -8.51 9.42 11.72
CA LEU A 105 -9.84 9.03 11.26
C LEU A 105 -10.41 7.83 12.01
N GLY A 106 -9.56 6.84 12.20
CA GLY A 106 -9.83 5.62 12.92
C GLY A 106 -8.61 5.23 13.74
N LEU A 107 -8.84 4.45 14.78
CA LEU A 107 -7.78 3.84 15.57
C LEU A 107 -8.15 2.38 15.83
N THR A 108 -7.26 1.48 15.44
CA THR A 108 -7.31 0.09 15.87
C THR A 108 -6.31 -0.12 17.00
N GLN A 109 -6.81 -0.49 18.16
CA GLN A 109 -6.03 -0.95 19.30
C GLN A 109 -5.99 -2.47 19.30
N VAL A 110 -4.78 -3.02 19.45
CA VAL A 110 -4.56 -4.47 19.43
C VAL A 110 -3.89 -4.88 20.73
N TRP A 111 -4.49 -5.85 21.44
CA TRP A 111 -3.89 -6.54 22.56
C TRP A 111 -3.33 -7.86 22.10
N TYR A 112 -2.09 -8.13 22.47
CA TYR A 112 -1.39 -9.33 22.06
C TYR A 112 -0.35 -9.75 23.09
N ASN A 113 0.00 -11.04 23.05
CA ASN A 113 1.12 -11.57 23.81
C ASN A 113 2.43 -11.07 23.18
N THR A 114 3.25 -10.34 23.95
CA THR A 114 4.47 -9.68 23.43
C THR A 114 5.56 -10.65 23.01
N THR A 115 5.55 -11.86 23.54
CA THR A 115 6.51 -12.93 23.20
C THR A 115 6.10 -13.67 21.94
N THR A 116 4.83 -14.06 21.82
CA THR A 116 4.35 -14.90 20.71
C THR A 116 3.75 -14.12 19.55
N GLY A 117 3.35 -12.87 19.78
CA GLY A 117 2.55 -12.06 18.85
C GLY A 117 1.08 -12.48 18.76
N GLN A 118 0.61 -13.43 19.59
CA GLN A 118 -0.78 -13.87 19.52
C GLN A 118 -1.73 -12.73 19.92
N VAL A 119 -2.61 -12.32 18.99
CA VAL A 119 -3.69 -11.35 19.24
C VAL A 119 -4.75 -11.98 20.13
N ILE A 120 -5.25 -11.18 21.07
CA ILE A 120 -6.22 -11.58 22.09
C ILE A 120 -7.50 -10.74 21.97
N GLU A 121 -7.37 -9.45 21.62
CA GLU A 121 -8.48 -8.49 21.51
C GLU A 121 -8.12 -7.36 20.55
N THR A 122 -9.12 -6.79 19.87
CA THR A 122 -8.94 -5.67 18.95
C THR A 122 -10.11 -4.70 18.99
N ASP A 123 -9.85 -3.42 19.24
CA ASP A 123 -10.88 -2.39 19.27
C ASP A 123 -10.67 -1.34 18.19
N ILE A 124 -11.73 -1.06 17.43
CA ILE A 124 -11.77 -0.08 16.35
C ILE A 124 -12.62 1.10 16.79
N VAL A 125 -12.00 2.28 16.86
CA VAL A 125 -12.65 3.53 17.23
C VAL A 125 -12.69 4.47 16.02
N LEU A 126 -13.87 4.93 15.63
CA LEU A 126 -14.08 5.84 14.51
C LEU A 126 -14.23 7.30 14.99
N ASN A 127 -13.46 8.23 14.46
CA ASN A 127 -13.41 9.63 14.92
C ASN A 127 -14.55 10.51 14.36
N ASP A 128 -15.79 10.23 14.73
CA ASP A 128 -16.95 11.07 14.38
C ASP A 128 -17.08 12.35 15.21
N LYS A 129 -16.08 12.64 16.06
CA LYS A 129 -15.95 13.95 16.74
C LYS A 129 -15.30 14.98 15.83
N SER A 130 -14.37 14.54 14.97
CA SER A 130 -13.63 15.40 14.04
C SER A 130 -14.12 15.28 12.60
N TYR A 131 -14.70 14.13 12.23
CA TYR A 131 -15.12 13.82 10.86
C TYR A 131 -16.61 13.49 10.77
N ARG A 132 -17.16 13.62 9.57
CA ARG A 132 -18.51 13.17 9.23
C ARG A 132 -18.40 11.96 8.32
N PHE A 133 -18.71 10.78 8.85
CA PHE A 133 -18.75 9.58 8.04
C PHE A 133 -19.97 9.56 7.12
N THR A 134 -19.79 9.06 5.90
CA THR A 134 -20.85 8.95 4.90
C THR A 134 -20.81 7.58 4.23
N THR A 135 -21.82 7.29 3.42
CA THR A 135 -21.95 6.06 2.62
C THR A 135 -21.75 6.31 1.12
N ASP A 136 -21.43 7.54 0.70
CA ASP A 136 -21.10 7.83 -0.71
C ASP A 136 -19.59 7.65 -0.93
N PRO A 137 -19.15 6.71 -1.79
CA PRO A 137 -17.73 6.50 -2.06
C PRO A 137 -17.03 7.73 -2.66
N ARG A 138 -17.78 8.74 -3.14
CA ARG A 138 -17.24 9.98 -3.71
C ARG A 138 -16.91 11.06 -2.67
N ASP A 139 -17.39 10.89 -1.43
CA ASP A 139 -17.14 11.86 -0.35
C ASP A 139 -15.72 11.80 0.18
N THR A 140 -15.01 10.72 -0.12
CA THR A 140 -13.58 10.62 0.11
C THR A 140 -12.82 11.47 -0.92
N SER A 141 -12.15 12.51 -0.44
CA SER A 141 -11.17 13.25 -1.24
C SER A 141 -9.76 12.94 -0.76
N GLY A 142 -9.04 12.10 -1.50
CA GLY A 142 -7.62 11.85 -1.25
C GLY A 142 -6.82 13.16 -1.26
N TYR A 143 -5.82 13.24 -0.38
CA TYR A 143 -4.88 14.36 -0.24
C TYR A 143 -5.52 15.76 -0.33
N GLY A 144 -6.44 16.09 0.58
CA GLY A 144 -6.81 17.49 0.85
C GLY A 144 -7.39 18.28 -0.34
N THR A 145 -7.67 17.66 -1.49
CA THR A 145 -8.42 18.30 -2.56
C THR A 145 -9.87 18.26 -2.16
N ILE A 146 -10.27 19.16 -1.28
CA ILE A 146 -11.67 19.47 -1.05
C ILE A 146 -12.27 19.71 -2.44
N ARG A 147 -13.15 18.81 -2.90
CA ARG A 147 -13.91 19.06 -4.13
C ARG A 147 -14.58 20.43 -3.96
N PRO A 148 -14.64 21.30 -4.97
CA PRO A 148 -15.34 22.57 -4.83
C PRO A 148 -16.78 22.32 -4.32
N GLY A 149 -17.07 22.70 -3.08
CA GLY A 149 -18.36 22.46 -2.40
C GLY A 149 -18.46 21.23 -1.48
N ALA A 150 -17.42 20.40 -1.33
CA ALA A 150 -17.38 19.33 -0.34
C ALA A 150 -16.95 19.87 1.03
N ASP A 151 -17.52 19.31 2.10
CA ASP A 151 -16.96 19.48 3.45
C ASP A 151 -15.74 18.56 3.54
N GLY A 152 -14.54 19.13 3.72
CA GLY A 152 -13.28 18.38 3.80
C GLY A 152 -13.16 17.40 4.98
N ARG A 153 -14.26 17.23 5.74
CA ARG A 153 -14.42 16.28 6.84
C ARG A 153 -15.32 15.10 6.49
N ASN A 154 -15.93 15.08 5.31
CA ASN A 154 -16.71 13.93 4.86
C ASN A 154 -15.78 12.78 4.47
N VAL A 155 -16.08 11.56 4.93
CA VAL A 155 -15.24 10.39 4.69
C VAL A 155 -16.14 9.18 4.44
N PHE A 156 -15.84 8.42 3.39
CA PHE A 156 -16.58 7.19 3.10
C PHE A 156 -16.23 6.14 4.16
N ILE A 157 -17.22 5.71 4.95
CA ILE A 157 -16.97 4.92 6.15
C ILE A 157 -16.31 3.57 5.86
N GLU A 158 -16.61 2.93 4.72
CA GLU A 158 -16.01 1.64 4.39
C GLU A 158 -14.50 1.73 4.12
N ASN A 159 -13.98 2.89 3.70
CA ASN A 159 -12.53 3.09 3.56
C ASN A 159 -11.84 2.88 4.92
N VAL A 160 -12.36 3.57 5.94
CA VAL A 160 -11.78 3.53 7.28
C VAL A 160 -12.02 2.15 7.91
N LEU A 161 -13.25 1.64 7.89
CA LEU A 161 -13.56 0.32 8.48
C LEU A 161 -12.70 -0.79 7.87
N THR A 162 -12.59 -0.86 6.55
CA THR A 162 -11.81 -1.92 5.89
C THR A 162 -10.32 -1.80 6.22
N HIS A 163 -9.78 -0.58 6.28
CA HIS A 163 -8.40 -0.29 6.68
C HIS A 163 -8.13 -0.71 8.13
N GLU A 164 -8.96 -0.24 9.07
CA GLU A 164 -8.81 -0.55 10.50
C GLU A 164 -8.93 -2.06 10.77
N MET A 165 -9.80 -2.76 10.04
CA MET A 165 -9.85 -4.22 10.10
C MET A 165 -8.54 -4.89 9.66
N GLY A 166 -7.79 -4.30 8.73
CA GLY A 166 -6.46 -4.80 8.38
C GLY A 166 -5.51 -4.80 9.58
N HIS A 167 -5.52 -3.75 10.39
CA HIS A 167 -4.80 -3.71 11.66
C HIS A 167 -5.28 -4.77 12.65
N ALA A 168 -6.60 -4.96 12.76
CA ALA A 168 -7.18 -6.02 13.59
C ALA A 168 -6.73 -7.43 13.14
N PHE A 169 -6.45 -7.62 11.85
CA PHE A 169 -5.88 -8.86 11.31
C PHE A 169 -4.35 -8.96 11.40
N GLY A 170 -3.65 -7.93 11.90
CA GLY A 170 -2.20 -7.94 12.10
C GLY A 170 -1.39 -7.34 10.95
N LEU A 171 -2.03 -6.55 10.08
CA LEU A 171 -1.34 -5.75 9.07
C LEU A 171 -0.96 -4.37 9.65
N SER A 172 0.13 -3.83 9.14
CA SER A 172 0.56 -2.44 9.33
C SER A 172 0.43 -1.68 8.01
N HIS A 173 0.68 -0.37 8.04
CA HIS A 173 0.54 0.44 6.84
C HIS A 173 1.48 0.01 5.72
N SER A 174 1.01 0.13 4.47
CA SER A 174 1.77 -0.09 3.25
C SER A 174 2.13 1.24 2.58
N GLY A 175 3.21 1.22 1.79
CA GLY A 175 3.59 2.33 0.91
C GLY A 175 2.97 2.21 -0.49
N GLY A 176 2.26 1.12 -0.79
CA GLY A 176 1.69 0.87 -2.10
C GLY A 176 0.51 1.79 -2.40
N LEU A 177 0.52 2.46 -3.56
CA LEU A 177 -0.51 3.43 -3.95
C LEU A 177 -1.94 2.88 -3.92
N GLN A 178 -2.10 1.62 -4.31
CA GLN A 178 -3.40 0.97 -4.40
C GLN A 178 -3.77 0.17 -3.14
N SER A 179 -2.95 0.26 -2.08
CA SER A 179 -3.13 -0.50 -0.86
C SER A 179 -4.35 0.02 -0.08
N THR A 180 -5.17 -0.92 0.41
CA THR A 180 -6.16 -0.60 1.46
C THR A 180 -5.45 -0.10 2.72
N MET A 181 -4.27 -0.63 3.03
CA MET A 181 -3.43 -0.23 4.15
C MET A 181 -2.53 0.96 3.85
N LEU A 182 -2.74 1.72 2.76
CA LEU A 182 -2.00 2.96 2.53
C LEU A 182 -2.13 3.87 3.77
N PHE A 183 -1.01 4.34 4.30
CA PHE A 183 -0.91 5.08 5.58
C PHE A 183 -1.74 6.37 5.70
N MET A 184 -2.39 6.79 4.62
CA MET A 184 -3.20 7.99 4.53
C MET A 184 -4.52 7.66 3.87
N GLU A 185 -5.57 8.37 4.29
CA GLU A 185 -6.91 8.26 3.73
C GLU A 185 -6.90 8.51 2.21
N SER A 186 -7.51 7.59 1.48
CA SER A 186 -7.64 7.73 0.04
C SER A 186 -8.84 6.97 -0.53
N PRO A 187 -9.32 7.41 -1.72
CA PRO A 187 -10.34 6.67 -2.46
C PRO A 187 -9.95 5.20 -2.68
N GLU A 188 -10.96 4.33 -2.67
CA GLU A 188 -10.84 2.88 -2.91
C GLU A 188 -10.16 2.07 -1.79
N GLN A 189 -9.84 2.65 -0.62
CA GLN A 189 -9.36 1.86 0.51
C GLN A 189 -10.39 0.86 1.05
N ALA A 190 -11.68 1.10 0.81
CA ALA A 190 -12.74 0.15 1.11
C ALA A 190 -12.54 -1.22 0.43
N TYR A 191 -11.71 -1.28 -0.61
CA TYR A 191 -11.57 -2.42 -1.49
C TYR A 191 -10.15 -2.96 -1.44
N LEU A 192 -9.98 -4.19 -0.96
CA LEU A 192 -8.67 -4.82 -0.80
C LEU A 192 -7.87 -4.81 -2.11
N GLY A 193 -6.69 -4.19 -2.06
CA GLY A 193 -5.72 -4.23 -3.15
C GLY A 193 -5.09 -5.61 -3.30
N CYS A 194 -4.25 -5.75 -4.33
CA CYS A 194 -3.47 -6.98 -4.53
C CYS A 194 -2.60 -7.30 -3.29
N ASP A 195 -1.94 -6.28 -2.73
CA ASP A 195 -1.03 -6.41 -1.58
C ASP A 195 -1.74 -7.01 -0.36
N GLU A 196 -2.94 -6.50 -0.02
CA GLU A 196 -3.71 -7.00 1.11
C GLU A 196 -4.25 -8.41 0.87
N GLN A 197 -4.70 -8.72 -0.33
CA GLN A 197 -5.23 -10.05 -0.65
C GLN A 197 -4.13 -11.12 -0.61
N VAL A 198 -2.94 -10.82 -1.13
CA VAL A 198 -1.77 -11.69 -0.98
C VAL A 198 -1.35 -11.75 0.48
N GLY A 199 -1.40 -10.61 1.17
CA GLY A 199 -0.87 -10.50 2.51
C GLY A 199 -1.68 -11.22 3.57
N ILE A 200 -3.00 -11.02 3.60
CA ILE A 200 -3.88 -11.74 4.51
C ILE A 200 -3.78 -13.25 4.31
N HIS A 201 -3.64 -13.69 3.06
CA HIS A 201 -3.46 -15.10 2.73
C HIS A 201 -2.11 -15.65 3.23
N ALA A 202 -1.07 -14.83 3.24
CA ALA A 202 0.22 -15.21 3.79
C ALA A 202 0.24 -15.20 5.34
N ILE A 203 -0.52 -14.32 6.01
CA ILE A 203 -0.68 -14.34 7.48
C ILE A 203 -1.50 -15.56 7.91
N TYR A 204 -2.60 -15.80 7.20
CA TYR A 204 -3.60 -16.85 7.46
C TYR A 204 -3.74 -17.76 6.23
N PRO A 205 -2.85 -18.76 6.07
CA PRO A 205 -2.84 -19.62 4.90
C PRO A 205 -4.11 -20.49 4.81
N SER A 206 -4.71 -20.52 3.62
CA SER A 206 -5.85 -21.39 3.29
C SER A 206 -5.43 -22.65 2.50
N GLY A 207 -6.40 -23.39 1.96
CA GLY A 207 -6.16 -24.64 1.24
C GLY A 207 -5.26 -24.54 0.00
N ASP A 208 -5.09 -23.36 -0.59
CA ASP A 208 -4.19 -23.16 -1.74
C ASP A 208 -2.76 -22.76 -1.35
N ALA A 209 -2.42 -22.67 -0.05
CA ALA A 209 -1.14 -22.17 0.43
C ALA A 209 0.08 -22.91 -0.16
N GLY A 210 -0.01 -24.23 -0.34
CA GLY A 210 1.05 -25.02 -0.97
C GLY A 210 1.24 -24.76 -2.48
N LYS A 211 0.29 -24.06 -3.12
CA LYS A 211 0.37 -23.64 -4.53
C LYS A 211 0.99 -22.26 -4.67
N ARG A 212 1.24 -21.54 -3.58
CA ARG A 212 1.85 -20.20 -3.54
C ARG A 212 3.34 -20.31 -3.26
N GLY A 213 4.12 -19.38 -3.77
CA GLY A 213 5.56 -19.28 -3.53
C GLY A 213 5.95 -18.03 -2.76
N ALA A 214 7.25 -17.77 -2.69
CA ALA A 214 7.81 -16.58 -2.08
C ALA A 214 9.04 -16.08 -2.85
N LEU A 215 9.36 -14.79 -2.68
CA LEU A 215 10.63 -14.18 -3.04
C LEU A 215 11.37 -13.79 -1.76
N GLN A 216 12.68 -14.02 -1.69
CA GLN A 216 13.51 -13.65 -0.56
C GLN A 216 14.77 -12.97 -1.05
N GLY A 217 15.24 -11.92 -0.38
CA GLY A 217 16.45 -11.26 -0.80
C GLY A 217 16.95 -10.25 0.21
N LYS A 218 17.85 -9.38 -0.24
CA LYS A 218 18.49 -8.36 0.59
C LYS A 218 18.58 -7.03 -0.16
N VAL A 219 18.38 -5.93 0.56
CA VAL A 219 18.63 -4.57 0.09
C VAL A 219 19.83 -3.97 0.81
N VAL A 220 20.76 -3.40 0.05
CA VAL A 220 21.94 -2.68 0.56
C VAL A 220 22.09 -1.32 -0.10
N SER A 221 22.66 -0.34 0.60
CA SER A 221 22.92 0.98 0.04
C SER A 221 24.04 0.96 -1.00
N GLN A 222 23.86 1.66 -2.12
CA GLN A 222 24.94 1.88 -3.09
C GLN A 222 26.14 2.59 -2.44
N ALA A 223 25.90 3.54 -1.53
CA ALA A 223 26.95 4.42 -1.00
C ALA A 223 28.03 3.67 -0.21
N ASN A 224 27.67 2.62 0.51
CA ASN A 224 28.58 1.93 1.44
C ASN A 224 28.30 0.43 1.62
N GLN A 225 27.37 -0.14 0.85
CA GLN A 225 26.95 -1.56 0.94
C GLN A 225 26.35 -1.94 2.31
N ALA A 226 26.01 -0.97 3.16
CA ALA A 226 25.34 -1.23 4.42
C ALA A 226 23.91 -1.72 4.15
N PRO A 227 23.37 -2.64 4.97
CA PRO A 227 21.97 -3.02 4.90
C PRO A 227 21.04 -1.82 5.04
N VAL A 228 19.96 -1.80 4.24
CA VAL A 228 18.93 -0.77 4.37
C VAL A 228 17.81 -1.33 5.24
N PHE A 229 17.63 -0.78 6.44
CA PHE A 229 16.53 -1.15 7.33
C PHE A 229 15.27 -0.35 6.97
N GLY A 230 14.17 -1.04 6.64
CA GLY A 230 12.89 -0.41 6.27
C GLY A 230 12.83 0.07 4.82
N ALA A 231 13.59 -0.54 3.90
CA ALA A 231 13.34 -0.39 2.47
C ALA A 231 12.03 -1.11 2.11
N HIS A 232 11.17 -0.43 1.35
CA HIS A 232 9.92 -0.97 0.83
C HIS A 232 10.18 -1.67 -0.50
N VAL A 233 9.99 -2.99 -0.54
CA VAL A 233 10.28 -3.83 -1.70
C VAL A 233 8.96 -4.24 -2.36
N LEU A 234 8.82 -3.97 -3.65
CA LEU A 234 7.64 -4.26 -4.45
C LEU A 234 7.90 -5.48 -5.33
N ALA A 235 6.99 -6.45 -5.30
CA ALA A 235 6.91 -7.54 -6.27
C ALA A 235 5.87 -7.19 -7.35
N ILE A 236 6.35 -6.95 -8.56
CA ILE A 236 5.55 -6.52 -9.71
C ILE A 236 5.32 -7.74 -10.60
N SER A 237 4.08 -8.19 -10.72
CA SER A 237 3.75 -9.34 -11.56
C SER A 237 3.89 -8.96 -13.03
N ARG A 238 4.75 -9.67 -13.77
CA ARG A 238 4.96 -9.41 -15.22
C ARG A 238 3.67 -9.70 -16.00
N THR A 239 2.98 -10.77 -15.64
CA THR A 239 1.79 -11.25 -16.35
C THR A 239 0.54 -10.45 -16.03
N ARG A 240 0.42 -9.90 -14.80
CA ARG A 240 -0.73 -9.07 -14.42
C ARG A 240 -0.51 -7.57 -14.69
N GLY A 241 0.74 -7.14 -14.81
CA GLY A 241 1.08 -5.73 -14.96
C GLY A 241 0.69 -4.86 -13.77
N THR A 242 0.83 -5.37 -12.55
CA THR A 242 0.53 -4.61 -11.32
C THR A 242 1.46 -5.00 -10.17
N VAL A 243 1.58 -4.13 -9.17
CA VAL A 243 2.27 -4.42 -7.91
C VAL A 243 1.42 -5.43 -7.14
N LEU A 244 1.88 -6.67 -7.05
CA LEU A 244 1.08 -7.76 -6.49
C LEU A 244 1.20 -7.84 -4.97
N ALA A 245 2.39 -7.58 -4.44
CA ALA A 245 2.66 -7.59 -3.01
C ALA A 245 3.92 -6.77 -2.70
N THR A 246 4.04 -6.36 -1.45
CA THR A 246 5.17 -5.59 -0.94
C THR A 246 5.81 -6.27 0.27
N ALA A 247 6.94 -5.74 0.77
CA ALA A 247 7.53 -6.09 2.06
C ALA A 247 8.45 -4.96 2.55
N LEU A 248 8.70 -4.90 3.85
CA LEU A 248 9.78 -4.08 4.42
C LEU A 248 11.00 -4.94 4.78
N THR A 249 12.19 -4.41 4.51
CA THR A 249 13.42 -5.05 4.95
C THR A 249 13.64 -4.95 6.46
N ASP A 250 14.21 -6.00 7.05
CA ASP A 250 14.65 -6.01 8.46
C ASP A 250 15.95 -5.21 8.68
N ALA A 251 16.44 -5.17 9.93
CA ALA A 251 17.66 -4.44 10.28
C ALA A 251 18.93 -4.98 9.60
N ALA A 252 18.90 -6.23 9.15
CA ALA A 252 19.96 -6.85 8.36
C ALA A 252 19.74 -6.65 6.84
N GLY A 253 18.71 -5.89 6.43
CA GLY A 253 18.37 -5.59 5.05
C GLY A 253 17.64 -6.71 4.32
N ASN A 254 17.28 -7.80 5.00
CA ASN A 254 16.62 -8.94 4.38
C ASN A 254 15.12 -8.67 4.21
N TYR A 255 14.52 -9.18 3.14
CA TYR A 255 13.06 -9.19 2.92
C TYR A 255 12.58 -10.57 2.51
N THR A 256 11.31 -10.86 2.79
CA THR A 256 10.56 -11.98 2.20
C THR A 256 9.24 -11.46 1.68
N ILE A 257 8.84 -11.81 0.46
CA ILE A 257 7.48 -11.59 -0.08
C ILE A 257 6.88 -12.98 -0.34
N ALA A 258 6.10 -13.48 0.60
CA ALA A 258 5.41 -14.78 0.57
C ALA A 258 3.94 -14.67 0.10
N GLY A 259 3.33 -15.82 -0.19
CA GLY A 259 1.91 -15.90 -0.62
C GLY A 259 1.68 -15.56 -2.09
N LEU A 260 2.77 -15.34 -2.84
CA LEU A 260 2.73 -15.01 -4.25
C LEU A 260 2.16 -16.16 -5.07
N GLU A 261 1.36 -15.86 -6.08
CA GLU A 261 1.05 -16.85 -7.10
C GLU A 261 2.34 -17.25 -7.85
N PRO A 262 2.47 -18.48 -8.35
CA PRO A 262 3.59 -18.83 -9.19
C PRO A 262 3.53 -18.08 -10.52
N GLY A 263 4.69 -17.63 -10.97
CA GLY A 263 4.80 -16.74 -12.12
C GLY A 263 6.10 -15.96 -12.09
N SER A 264 6.23 -15.01 -13.00
CA SER A 264 7.44 -14.20 -13.12
C SER A 264 7.19 -12.78 -12.62
N TYR A 265 8.18 -12.26 -11.90
CA TYR A 265 8.10 -10.99 -11.19
C TYR A 265 9.31 -10.11 -11.49
N TYR A 266 9.11 -8.80 -11.43
CA TYR A 266 10.17 -7.83 -11.26
C TYR A 266 10.17 -7.29 -9.84
N LEU A 267 11.34 -6.94 -9.34
CA LEU A 267 11.51 -6.38 -8.00
C LEU A 267 11.96 -4.93 -8.09
N MET A 268 11.41 -4.09 -7.21
CA MET A 268 11.82 -2.70 -7.03
C MET A 268 11.95 -2.42 -5.54
N ALA A 269 12.97 -1.67 -5.13
CA ALA A 269 13.05 -1.12 -3.78
C ALA A 269 12.81 0.39 -3.82
N GLU A 270 12.09 0.90 -2.83
CA GLU A 270 11.85 2.31 -2.63
C GLU A 270 11.90 2.67 -1.14
N PRO A 271 12.13 3.95 -0.81
CA PRO A 271 11.94 4.43 0.55
C PRO A 271 10.50 4.21 1.02
N PHE A 272 10.32 3.83 2.28
CA PHE A 272 9.00 3.93 2.90
C PHE A 272 8.71 5.39 3.25
N PHE A 273 8.06 6.12 2.35
CA PHE A 273 7.91 7.57 2.41
C PHE A 273 7.09 8.08 3.62
N ALA A 274 6.22 7.25 4.19
CA ALA A 274 5.47 7.60 5.39
C ALA A 274 6.35 7.68 6.66
N GLY A 275 7.53 7.08 6.62
CA GLY A 275 8.46 7.04 7.75
C GLY A 275 8.06 6.06 8.86
N ALA A 276 8.93 5.96 9.86
CA ALA A 276 8.82 4.98 10.95
C ALA A 276 7.57 5.14 11.81
N SER A 277 7.03 6.37 11.92
CA SER A 277 5.85 6.66 12.74
C SER A 277 4.57 6.03 12.20
N ALA A 278 4.53 5.67 10.91
CA ALA A 278 3.43 4.95 10.31
C ALA A 278 3.56 3.41 10.47
N LEU A 279 4.57 2.93 11.20
CA LEU A 279 4.89 1.51 11.36
C LEU A 279 4.94 1.09 12.83
N PRO A 280 4.92 -0.21 13.13
CA PRO A 280 5.16 -0.73 14.47
C PRO A 280 6.50 -0.26 15.04
N THR A 281 6.61 -0.20 16.37
CA THR A 281 7.84 0.19 17.09
C THR A 281 9.06 -0.64 16.70
N TYR A 282 8.88 -1.86 16.21
CA TYR A 282 9.94 -2.66 15.59
C TYR A 282 10.76 -1.86 14.56
N TYR A 283 10.11 -1.03 13.74
CA TYR A 283 10.74 -0.20 12.72
C TYR A 283 11.14 1.19 13.21
N ALA A 284 11.09 1.50 14.51
CA ALA A 284 11.45 2.82 15.04
C ALA A 284 12.89 3.26 14.67
N GLY A 285 13.78 2.29 14.47
CA GLY A 285 15.17 2.52 14.05
C GLY A 285 15.40 2.49 12.54
N MET A 286 14.35 2.40 11.70
CA MET A 286 14.51 2.38 10.25
C MET A 286 15.19 3.65 9.74
N ASN A 287 15.95 3.53 8.66
CA ASN A 287 16.65 4.66 8.08
C ASN A 287 16.64 4.56 6.56
N THR A 288 15.85 5.44 5.92
CA THR A 288 15.81 5.57 4.45
C THR A 288 16.90 6.51 3.92
N LYS A 289 17.55 7.30 4.78
CA LYS A 289 18.60 8.26 4.43
C LYS A 289 19.99 7.62 4.34
N VAL A 290 20.12 6.62 3.47
CA VAL A 290 21.33 5.78 3.35
C VAL A 290 22.34 6.27 2.31
N CYS A 291 22.05 7.41 1.66
CA CYS A 291 22.84 7.98 0.57
C CYS A 291 23.57 9.26 1.01
N ALA A 292 24.57 9.09 1.89
CA ALA A 292 25.32 10.20 2.48
C ALA A 292 24.43 11.25 3.19
N GLY A 293 23.36 10.79 3.85
CA GLY A 293 22.37 11.63 4.54
C GLY A 293 21.12 11.91 3.71
N GLU A 294 21.11 11.55 2.43
CA GLU A 294 19.94 11.64 1.55
C GLU A 294 19.19 10.32 1.43
N THR A 295 17.91 10.41 1.08
CA THR A 295 17.04 9.27 0.81
C THR A 295 17.47 8.57 -0.49
N PHE A 296 17.48 7.23 -0.51
CA PHE A 296 17.76 6.47 -1.74
C PHE A 296 16.62 6.58 -2.76
N GLY A 297 16.91 6.40 -4.04
CA GLY A 297 15.90 6.47 -5.10
C GLY A 297 15.17 5.15 -5.32
N ARG A 298 13.99 5.20 -5.96
CA ARG A 298 13.33 3.96 -6.43
C ARG A 298 14.26 3.20 -7.35
N THR A 299 14.56 1.95 -7.03
CA THR A 299 15.57 1.18 -7.75
C THR A 299 14.99 -0.14 -8.21
N VAL A 300 14.95 -0.34 -9.53
CA VAL A 300 14.56 -1.61 -10.14
C VAL A 300 15.73 -2.59 -10.01
N LEU A 301 15.44 -3.82 -9.60
CA LEU A 301 16.41 -4.90 -9.66
C LEU A 301 16.76 -5.19 -11.12
N THR A 302 17.98 -4.89 -11.51
CA THR A 302 18.44 -4.98 -12.91
C THR A 302 19.74 -5.78 -12.97
N GLY A 303 20.00 -6.34 -14.16
CA GLY A 303 21.30 -6.93 -14.45
C GLY A 303 22.34 -5.84 -14.74
N PRO A 304 23.39 -6.15 -15.52
CA PRO A 304 24.36 -5.15 -15.97
C PRO A 304 23.75 -3.99 -16.77
N ASN A 305 22.60 -4.21 -17.42
CA ASN A 305 21.84 -3.17 -18.10
C ASN A 305 20.74 -2.64 -17.16
N LYS A 306 20.90 -1.40 -16.68
CA LYS A 306 19.98 -0.71 -15.75
C LYS A 306 18.56 -0.48 -16.30
N ASN A 307 18.35 -0.66 -17.60
CA ASN A 307 17.03 -0.55 -18.22
C ASN A 307 16.38 -1.92 -18.45
N ARG A 308 17.02 -3.00 -18.02
CA ARG A 308 16.54 -4.38 -18.12
C ARG A 308 16.26 -4.97 -16.74
N PRO A 309 14.99 -4.96 -16.31
CA PRO A 309 14.58 -5.61 -15.08
C PRO A 309 14.99 -7.09 -15.09
N THR A 310 15.54 -7.55 -13.97
CA THR A 310 15.85 -8.97 -13.78
C THR A 310 14.58 -9.70 -13.42
N GLU A 311 14.25 -10.70 -14.21
CA GLU A 311 13.08 -11.53 -13.99
C GLU A 311 13.31 -12.56 -12.88
N MET A 312 12.38 -12.60 -11.94
CA MET A 312 12.38 -13.54 -10.82
C MET A 312 11.25 -14.55 -10.99
N GLN A 313 11.60 -15.83 -11.11
CA GLN A 313 10.62 -16.90 -11.22
C GLN A 313 10.20 -17.40 -9.84
N VAL A 314 8.91 -17.28 -9.53
CA VAL A 314 8.29 -17.85 -8.33
C VAL A 314 7.69 -19.20 -8.69
N ASN A 315 8.08 -20.24 -7.94
CA ASN A 315 7.58 -21.59 -8.11
C ASN A 315 6.59 -21.96 -6.99
N PRO A 316 5.61 -22.84 -7.23
CA PRO A 316 4.66 -23.27 -6.20
C PRO A 316 5.38 -23.89 -5.01
N GLY A 317 5.00 -23.49 -3.79
CA GLY A 317 5.51 -24.04 -2.54
C GLY A 317 6.97 -23.72 -2.22
N ALA A 318 7.63 -22.89 -3.03
CA ALA A 318 9.06 -22.61 -2.91
C ALA A 318 9.33 -21.13 -2.63
N ALA A 319 10.39 -20.86 -1.86
CA ALA A 319 10.99 -19.54 -1.76
C ALA A 319 12.11 -19.42 -2.78
N THR A 320 11.99 -18.45 -3.69
CA THR A 320 13.02 -18.11 -4.67
C THR A 320 13.93 -17.03 -4.09
N ALA A 321 15.24 -17.29 -4.06
CA ALA A 321 16.23 -16.29 -3.67
C ALA A 321 16.45 -15.28 -4.82
N ALA A 322 16.31 -14.00 -4.50
CA ALA A 322 16.62 -12.89 -5.38
C ALA A 322 18.06 -12.42 -5.18
N PRO A 323 18.72 -11.94 -6.25
CA PRO A 323 19.99 -11.22 -6.14
C PRO A 323 19.87 -10.04 -5.15
N VAL A 324 21.01 -9.62 -4.62
CA VAL A 324 21.08 -8.43 -3.77
C VAL A 324 20.64 -7.21 -4.58
N LEU A 325 19.62 -6.51 -4.08
CA LEU A 325 19.14 -5.27 -4.66
C LEU A 325 19.95 -4.12 -4.05
N VAL A 326 20.73 -3.44 -4.88
CA VAL A 326 21.54 -2.29 -4.44
C VAL A 326 20.67 -1.04 -4.60
N ALA A 327 20.24 -0.45 -3.49
CA ALA A 327 19.47 0.79 -3.46
C ALA A 327 20.34 1.96 -3.96
N ASP A 328 19.99 2.50 -5.13
CA ASP A 328 20.76 3.53 -5.79
C ASP A 328 20.56 4.90 -5.13
N CYS A 329 21.65 5.67 -5.07
CA CYS A 329 21.67 7.02 -4.56
C CYS A 329 21.49 8.02 -5.70
N THR A 330 20.29 8.57 -5.83
CA THR A 330 19.98 9.57 -6.86
C THR A 330 20.25 10.98 -6.34
N ARG A 331 20.68 11.88 -7.22
CA ARG A 331 20.96 13.28 -6.83
C ARG A 331 19.69 14.10 -6.60
N THR A 332 18.56 13.64 -7.14
CA THR A 332 17.27 14.37 -7.18
C THR A 332 16.20 13.74 -6.30
N GLY A 333 16.48 12.62 -5.61
CA GLY A 333 15.52 11.93 -4.74
C GLY A 333 14.46 11.11 -5.48
N GLY A 334 14.58 10.95 -6.80
CA GLY A 334 13.66 10.21 -7.66
C GLY A 334 14.13 8.80 -8.04
N ALA A 335 13.42 8.16 -8.96
CA ALA A 335 13.73 6.85 -9.49
C ALA A 335 15.11 6.80 -10.15
N SER A 336 15.88 5.77 -9.81
CA SER A 336 17.14 5.42 -10.43
C SER A 336 16.90 4.61 -11.71
N VAL A 337 16.29 5.27 -12.68
CA VAL A 337 16.20 4.81 -14.06
C VAL A 337 17.10 5.68 -14.93
N SER A 338 17.54 5.16 -16.07
CA SER A 338 18.42 5.90 -16.99
C SER A 338 17.67 6.28 -18.26
N ALA A 339 17.73 7.55 -18.64
CA ALA A 339 17.38 7.97 -19.99
C ALA A 339 18.29 7.27 -21.02
N GLU A 340 17.71 6.58 -21.98
CA GLU A 340 18.43 5.92 -23.08
C GLU A 340 18.12 6.64 -24.38
N ALA A 341 19.12 7.27 -24.99
CA ALA A 341 18.91 8.09 -26.19
C ALA A 341 18.26 7.28 -27.34
N ASP A 342 18.54 5.98 -27.41
CA ASP A 342 17.99 5.09 -28.43
C ASP A 342 16.49 4.80 -28.24
N THR A 343 15.95 4.90 -27.02
CA THR A 343 14.51 4.75 -26.80
C THR A 343 13.72 5.96 -27.30
N ALA A 344 14.36 7.11 -27.56
CA ALA A 344 13.70 8.27 -28.16
C ALA A 344 13.51 8.16 -29.70
N SER A 345 13.93 7.04 -30.32
CA SER A 345 13.90 6.84 -31.76
C SER A 345 13.36 5.46 -32.13
N GLU A 346 12.31 5.41 -32.95
CA GLU A 346 11.75 4.14 -33.45
C GLU A 346 12.81 3.26 -34.16
N THR A 347 13.70 3.88 -34.93
CA THR A 347 14.71 3.15 -35.71
C THR A 347 15.84 2.60 -34.83
N LYS A 348 16.21 3.29 -33.76
CA LYS A 348 17.28 2.87 -32.82
C LYS A 348 16.75 2.08 -31.62
N ALA A 349 15.43 2.02 -31.44
CA ALA A 349 14.78 1.42 -30.29
C ALA A 349 15.39 0.06 -29.89
N PRO A 350 15.73 -0.13 -28.61
CA PRO A 350 16.33 -1.36 -28.12
C PRO A 350 15.35 -2.52 -28.22
N VAL A 351 15.89 -3.72 -28.46
CA VAL A 351 15.09 -4.92 -28.71
C VAL A 351 14.82 -5.64 -27.40
N ILE A 352 13.58 -5.60 -26.91
CA ILE A 352 13.24 -6.10 -25.58
C ILE A 352 12.79 -7.55 -25.53
N TYR A 353 12.46 -8.12 -26.69
CA TYR A 353 12.10 -9.52 -26.86
C TYR A 353 12.61 -10.01 -28.21
N GLU A 354 13.20 -11.20 -28.26
CA GLU A 354 13.78 -11.78 -29.48
C GLU A 354 13.26 -13.19 -29.85
N GLY A 355 12.10 -13.58 -29.30
CA GLY A 355 11.47 -14.87 -29.60
C GLY A 355 11.80 -16.00 -28.62
N ALA A 356 12.55 -15.71 -27.54
CA ALA A 356 12.89 -16.67 -26.50
C ALA A 356 12.15 -16.35 -25.20
N GLY A 357 11.59 -17.38 -24.56
CA GLY A 357 10.77 -17.24 -23.35
C GLY A 357 9.35 -16.74 -23.64
N SER A 358 8.58 -16.47 -22.59
CA SER A 358 7.20 -15.96 -22.70
C SER A 358 7.06 -14.51 -22.26
N GLY A 359 8.14 -13.86 -21.82
CA GLY A 359 8.07 -12.57 -21.13
C GLY A 359 9.13 -11.59 -21.57
N PHE A 360 8.85 -10.31 -21.36
CA PHE A 360 9.81 -9.22 -21.52
C PHE A 360 9.51 -8.08 -20.55
N GLY A 361 10.54 -7.27 -20.30
CA GLY A 361 10.44 -6.09 -19.47
C GLY A 361 11.49 -5.06 -19.83
N ALA A 362 11.17 -3.81 -19.56
CA ALA A 362 12.06 -2.68 -19.72
C ALA A 362 11.71 -1.59 -18.71
N SER A 363 12.69 -0.82 -18.26
CA SER A 363 12.47 0.40 -17.50
C SER A 363 13.12 1.56 -18.22
N GLY A 364 12.56 2.75 -18.09
CA GLY A 364 13.10 3.93 -18.77
C GLY A 364 12.60 5.23 -18.18
N GLU A 365 13.42 6.26 -18.31
CA GLU A 365 13.06 7.65 -18.03
C GLU A 365 12.51 8.30 -19.30
N PHE A 366 11.39 9.01 -19.20
CA PHE A 366 10.85 9.79 -20.31
C PHE A 366 11.75 10.99 -20.61
N SER A 367 12.12 11.13 -21.89
CA SER A 367 12.75 12.35 -22.38
C SER A 367 11.76 13.52 -22.37
N THR A 368 12.24 14.75 -22.61
CA THR A 368 11.37 15.93 -22.79
C THR A 368 10.38 15.79 -23.95
N ALA A 369 10.66 14.91 -24.93
CA ALA A 369 9.74 14.60 -26.02
C ALA A 369 8.55 13.74 -25.58
N GLY A 370 8.63 13.11 -24.39
CA GLY A 370 7.55 12.32 -23.80
C GLY A 370 7.27 10.99 -24.50
N GLU A 371 8.13 10.55 -25.42
CA GLU A 371 7.98 9.33 -26.21
C GLU A 371 9.11 8.33 -25.93
N MET A 372 8.79 7.03 -25.94
CA MET A 372 9.73 5.91 -25.87
C MET A 372 9.34 4.78 -26.84
N TYR A 373 10.34 4.10 -27.39
CA TYR A 373 10.19 3.00 -28.34
C TYR A 373 10.97 1.76 -27.90
N PHE A 374 10.36 0.58 -28.06
CA PHE A 374 10.98 -0.72 -27.82
C PHE A 374 10.62 -1.73 -28.91
N LYS A 375 11.55 -2.57 -29.33
CA LYS A 375 11.30 -3.58 -30.39
C LYS A 375 11.02 -4.96 -29.82
N LEU A 376 10.05 -5.64 -30.41
CA LEU A 376 9.74 -7.05 -30.20
C LEU A 376 10.03 -7.78 -31.52
N LYS A 377 10.96 -8.73 -31.51
CA LYS A 377 11.28 -9.54 -32.70
C LYS A 377 10.70 -10.94 -32.59
N ASN A 378 10.40 -11.54 -33.75
CA ASN A 378 9.94 -12.92 -33.88
C ASN A 378 8.71 -13.23 -33.02
N VAL A 379 7.70 -12.36 -33.10
CA VAL A 379 6.48 -12.44 -32.30
C VAL A 379 5.32 -12.88 -33.18
N SER A 380 4.46 -13.74 -32.64
CA SER A 380 3.18 -14.14 -33.24
C SER A 380 2.19 -14.50 -32.13
N GLY A 381 0.90 -14.52 -32.46
CA GLY A 381 -0.16 -14.92 -31.53
C GLY A 381 -0.54 -13.80 -30.55
N ARG A 382 -0.70 -14.16 -29.27
CA ARG A 382 -1.19 -13.26 -28.22
C ARG A 382 -0.04 -12.48 -27.59
N VAL A 383 -0.16 -11.16 -27.51
CA VAL A 383 0.79 -10.29 -26.82
C VAL A 383 0.05 -9.34 -25.90
N GLU A 384 0.46 -9.32 -24.64
CA GLU A 384 -0.06 -8.41 -23.62
C GLU A 384 1.06 -7.51 -23.12
N ILE A 385 0.80 -6.21 -22.99
CA ILE A 385 1.79 -5.20 -22.62
C ILE A 385 1.16 -4.26 -21.62
N HIS A 386 1.86 -4.01 -20.51
CA HIS A 386 1.47 -3.06 -19.48
C HIS A 386 2.57 -2.03 -19.27
N ALA A 387 2.21 -0.76 -19.24
CA ALA A 387 3.07 0.35 -18.87
C ALA A 387 2.68 0.85 -17.48
N LEU A 388 3.49 0.50 -16.48
CA LEU A 388 3.31 0.91 -15.10
C LEU A 388 4.11 2.19 -14.86
N ALA A 389 3.40 3.25 -14.50
CA ALA A 389 3.99 4.53 -14.11
C ALA A 389 3.24 5.10 -12.91
N TYR A 390 1.91 5.23 -13.03
CA TYR A 390 1.04 5.74 -11.97
C TYR A 390 1.13 4.89 -10.71
N SER A 391 1.02 3.56 -10.83
CA SER A 391 1.12 2.65 -9.66
C SER A 391 2.49 2.64 -8.99
N LEU A 392 3.51 3.22 -9.63
CA LEU A 392 4.88 3.36 -9.11
C LEU A 392 5.18 4.82 -8.72
N TYR A 393 4.14 5.66 -8.58
CA TYR A 393 4.24 7.09 -8.26
C TYR A 393 5.07 7.93 -9.26
N SER A 394 5.24 7.47 -10.49
CA SER A 394 5.81 8.28 -11.57
C SER A 394 4.76 9.30 -12.04
N PRO A 395 5.06 10.61 -12.16
CA PRO A 395 4.07 11.67 -12.38
C PRO A 395 3.56 11.78 -13.83
N VAL A 396 3.26 10.65 -14.47
CA VAL A 396 2.80 10.56 -15.85
C VAL A 396 1.73 9.50 -16.06
N SER A 397 0.84 9.73 -17.02
CA SER A 397 -0.05 8.73 -17.60
C SER A 397 0.53 8.27 -18.94
N PRO A 398 0.97 7.00 -19.05
CA PRO A 398 1.46 6.44 -20.30
C PRO A 398 0.29 6.07 -21.24
N SER A 399 0.53 6.09 -22.55
CA SER A 399 -0.36 5.52 -23.58
C SER A 399 0.45 4.67 -24.55
N LEU A 400 -0.14 3.55 -24.97
CA LEU A 400 0.53 2.47 -25.69
C LEU A 400 -0.01 2.30 -27.11
N LYS A 401 0.92 2.16 -28.06
CA LYS A 401 0.66 1.70 -29.42
C LYS A 401 1.59 0.54 -29.77
N LEU A 402 1.09 -0.38 -30.58
CA LEU A 402 1.88 -1.42 -31.22
C LEU A 402 1.94 -1.14 -32.71
N LEU A 403 3.14 -1.05 -33.27
CA LEU A 403 3.40 -0.80 -34.68
C LEU A 403 3.95 -2.08 -35.33
N ASN A 404 3.52 -2.40 -36.54
CA ASN A 404 4.14 -3.46 -37.34
C ASN A 404 5.44 -2.96 -37.99
N SER A 405 6.13 -3.83 -38.72
CA SER A 405 7.39 -3.49 -39.42
C SER A 405 7.28 -2.39 -40.48
N ALA A 406 6.06 -2.04 -40.92
CA ALA A 406 5.81 -0.93 -41.83
C ALA A 406 5.49 0.39 -41.10
N GLY A 407 5.59 0.43 -39.77
CA GLY A 407 5.23 1.58 -38.94
C GLY A 407 3.72 1.79 -38.81
N THR A 408 2.89 0.82 -39.24
CA THR A 408 1.43 0.92 -39.16
C THR A 408 0.94 0.43 -37.81
N VAL A 409 0.01 1.18 -37.19
CA VAL A 409 -0.60 0.80 -35.92
C VAL A 409 -1.40 -0.49 -36.07
N VAL A 410 -1.12 -1.45 -35.20
CA VAL A 410 -1.82 -2.72 -35.10
C VAL A 410 -3.08 -2.54 -34.24
N ALA A 411 -4.16 -3.21 -34.63
CA ALA A 411 -5.39 -3.24 -33.84
C ALA A 411 -5.15 -4.01 -32.53
N VAL A 412 -5.53 -3.39 -31.41
CA VAL A 412 -5.36 -3.95 -30.06
C VAL A 412 -6.56 -3.56 -29.19
N SER A 413 -6.89 -4.39 -28.22
CA SER A 413 -7.72 -3.98 -27.08
C SER A 413 -6.86 -3.10 -26.16
N ARG A 414 -7.42 -2.01 -25.61
CA ARG A 414 -6.70 -1.07 -24.75
C ARG A 414 -7.44 -0.86 -23.44
N ALA A 415 -6.69 -0.65 -22.37
CA ALA A 415 -7.18 -0.20 -21.07
C ALA A 415 -6.38 1.04 -20.66
N GLU A 416 -6.95 2.23 -20.93
CA GLU A 416 -6.34 3.54 -20.68
C GLU A 416 -7.45 4.53 -20.24
N PRO A 417 -7.64 4.76 -18.93
CA PRO A 417 -6.94 4.17 -17.79
C PRO A 417 -7.22 2.67 -17.59
N VAL A 418 -6.35 1.97 -16.86
CA VAL A 418 -6.56 0.54 -16.53
C VAL A 418 -7.65 0.32 -15.47
N TYR A 419 -8.04 1.34 -14.71
CA TYR A 419 -9.13 1.25 -13.73
C TYR A 419 -9.75 2.61 -13.43
N SER A 420 -11.07 2.64 -13.26
CA SER A 420 -11.81 3.75 -12.68
C SER A 420 -12.88 3.21 -11.71
N GLY A 421 -12.93 3.75 -10.50
CA GLY A 421 -13.84 3.32 -9.44
C GLY A 421 -15.01 4.30 -9.22
N ALA A 422 -16.04 3.85 -8.48
CA ALA A 422 -17.21 4.67 -8.16
C ALA A 422 -16.87 5.92 -7.32
N SER A 423 -15.75 5.89 -6.59
CA SER A 423 -15.22 7.04 -5.86
C SER A 423 -14.75 8.18 -6.77
N GLY A 424 -14.49 7.89 -8.06
CA GLY A 424 -13.79 8.78 -8.99
C GLY A 424 -12.27 8.52 -9.04
N PHE A 425 -11.74 7.61 -8.22
CA PHE A 425 -10.36 7.13 -8.34
C PHE A 425 -10.09 6.58 -9.73
N THR A 426 -8.90 6.87 -10.26
CA THR A 426 -8.45 6.37 -11.55
C THR A 426 -6.99 5.90 -11.43
N ASN A 427 -6.72 4.68 -11.89
CA ASN A 427 -5.33 4.24 -12.12
C ASN A 427 -4.95 4.54 -13.57
N TYR A 428 -4.04 5.49 -13.75
CA TYR A 428 -3.61 6.01 -15.04
C TYR A 428 -2.52 5.21 -15.74
N ASP A 429 -2.15 4.02 -15.23
CA ASP A 429 -1.36 3.05 -16.01
C ASP A 429 -2.10 2.68 -17.31
N SER A 430 -1.37 2.08 -18.25
CA SER A 430 -1.90 1.65 -19.55
C SER A 430 -1.63 0.16 -19.78
N ALA A 431 -2.57 -0.51 -20.45
CA ALA A 431 -2.35 -1.85 -20.97
C ALA A 431 -2.94 -2.02 -22.38
N ILE A 432 -2.27 -2.83 -23.21
CA ILE A 432 -2.78 -3.27 -24.51
C ILE A 432 -2.69 -4.78 -24.65
N LEU A 433 -3.67 -5.35 -25.34
CA LEU A 433 -3.73 -6.75 -25.72
C LEU A 433 -3.90 -6.85 -27.23
N ALA A 434 -2.90 -7.40 -27.90
CA ALA A 434 -3.00 -7.83 -29.28
C ALA A 434 -3.28 -9.34 -29.30
N ASP A 435 -4.36 -9.74 -29.96
CA ASP A 435 -4.64 -11.16 -30.18
C ASP A 435 -4.38 -11.52 -31.65
N LYS A 436 -3.84 -12.72 -31.88
CA LYS A 436 -3.56 -13.27 -33.22
C LYS A 436 -2.66 -12.39 -34.10
N LEU A 437 -1.56 -11.90 -33.54
CA LEU A 437 -0.52 -11.25 -34.33
C LEU A 437 0.08 -12.22 -35.35
N GLU A 438 0.22 -11.76 -36.60
CA GLU A 438 0.99 -12.46 -37.62
C GLU A 438 2.46 -12.57 -37.22
N PRO A 439 3.19 -13.61 -37.66
CA PRO A 439 4.62 -13.71 -37.40
C PRO A 439 5.38 -12.50 -37.94
N GLY A 440 6.06 -11.76 -37.05
CA GLY A 440 6.79 -10.58 -37.45
C GLY A 440 7.53 -9.85 -36.34
N ASN A 441 8.07 -8.69 -36.71
CA ASN A 441 8.69 -7.75 -35.79
C ASN A 441 7.72 -6.59 -35.55
N TYR A 442 7.64 -6.16 -34.31
CA TYR A 442 6.76 -5.11 -33.85
C TYR A 442 7.54 -4.08 -33.03
N THR A 443 7.03 -2.86 -32.99
CA THR A 443 7.55 -1.79 -32.14
C THR A 443 6.47 -1.34 -31.18
N VAL A 444 6.78 -1.34 -29.89
CA VAL A 444 5.97 -0.71 -28.85
C VAL A 444 6.34 0.77 -28.84
N GLN A 445 5.37 1.63 -29.09
CA GLN A 445 5.47 3.07 -28.90
C GLN A 445 4.72 3.45 -27.62
N ILE A 446 5.38 4.24 -26.78
CA ILE A 446 4.85 4.71 -25.51
C ILE A 446 4.91 6.23 -25.52
N SER A 447 3.77 6.89 -25.37
CA SER A 447 3.70 8.33 -25.10
C SER A 447 3.37 8.58 -23.65
N SER A 448 3.67 9.78 -23.13
CA SER A 448 3.34 10.18 -21.77
C SER A 448 2.66 11.54 -21.72
N SER A 449 1.74 11.68 -20.79
CA SER A 449 1.16 12.96 -20.39
C SER A 449 1.41 13.20 -18.91
N LYS A 450 1.73 14.44 -18.53
CA LYS A 450 2.03 14.78 -17.14
C LYS A 450 0.76 14.71 -16.28
N LEU A 451 0.88 14.14 -15.09
CA LEU A 451 -0.16 14.13 -14.07
C LEU A 451 0.16 15.13 -12.96
N ASN A 452 -0.89 15.71 -12.37
CA ASN A 452 -0.77 16.56 -11.19
C ASN A 452 -0.71 15.71 -9.92
N ALA A 453 -0.01 16.20 -8.90
CA ALA A 453 0.08 15.52 -7.60
C ALA A 453 -1.30 15.28 -6.96
N SER A 454 -2.28 16.16 -7.21
CA SER A 454 -3.67 16.01 -6.76
C SER A 454 -4.39 14.78 -7.30
N GLN A 455 -3.87 14.13 -8.34
CA GLN A 455 -4.44 12.91 -8.91
C GLN A 455 -3.94 11.64 -8.22
N TYR A 456 -3.05 11.78 -7.22
CA TYR A 456 -2.48 10.67 -6.45
C TYR A 456 -3.10 10.58 -5.05
N PRO A 457 -3.48 9.37 -4.58
CA PRO A 457 -3.93 9.10 -3.21
C PRO A 457 -3.09 9.75 -2.11
N ALA A 458 -1.77 9.79 -2.29
CA ALA A 458 -0.83 10.34 -1.32
C ALA A 458 -0.26 11.73 -1.69
N GLY A 459 -0.90 12.40 -2.63
CA GLY A 459 -0.46 13.71 -3.10
C GLY A 459 1.00 13.70 -3.57
N PRO A 460 1.80 14.71 -3.21
CA PRO A 460 3.19 14.83 -3.60
C PRO A 460 4.15 13.97 -2.75
N ILE A 461 3.73 13.40 -1.62
CA ILE A 461 4.64 12.80 -0.61
C ILE A 461 5.51 11.69 -1.22
N ALA A 462 4.90 10.81 -2.00
CA ALA A 462 5.58 9.71 -2.67
C ALA A 462 5.82 9.99 -4.16
N LEU A 463 5.39 11.15 -4.69
CA LEU A 463 5.49 11.42 -6.12
C LEU A 463 6.96 11.54 -6.54
N ASP A 464 7.33 10.82 -7.59
CA ASP A 464 8.69 10.84 -8.10
C ASP A 464 9.02 12.17 -8.79
N ALA A 465 10.25 12.65 -8.60
CA ALA A 465 10.76 13.79 -9.35
C ALA A 465 11.09 13.41 -10.81
N THR A 466 11.40 12.15 -11.05
CA THR A 466 11.73 11.56 -12.35
C THR A 466 10.46 11.03 -13.02
N GLN A 467 10.26 11.36 -14.30
CA GLN A 467 9.21 10.74 -15.10
C GLN A 467 9.73 9.42 -15.66
N PHE A 468 9.25 8.30 -15.11
CA PHE A 468 9.71 6.98 -15.51
C PHE A 468 8.55 6.01 -15.79
N LEU A 469 8.89 4.85 -16.33
CA LEU A 469 7.99 3.71 -16.41
C LEU A 469 8.72 2.40 -16.16
N LEU A 470 7.94 1.38 -15.80
CA LEU A 470 8.27 -0.03 -15.94
C LEU A 470 7.30 -0.66 -16.93
N LEU A 471 7.84 -1.15 -18.04
CA LEU A 471 7.12 -1.92 -19.05
C LEU A 471 7.21 -3.40 -18.67
N THR A 472 6.07 -4.06 -18.67
CA THR A 472 5.98 -5.51 -18.55
C THR A 472 5.20 -6.05 -19.73
N GLY A 473 5.54 -7.24 -20.20
CA GLY A 473 4.75 -7.87 -21.23
C GLY A 473 4.99 -9.36 -21.35
N SER A 474 4.06 -10.01 -22.04
CA SER A 474 4.05 -11.44 -22.26
C SER A 474 3.68 -11.78 -23.70
N VAL A 475 4.19 -12.92 -24.17
CA VAL A 475 3.94 -13.48 -25.50
C VAL A 475 3.45 -14.91 -25.31
N ASN A 476 2.22 -15.17 -25.76
CA ASN A 476 1.54 -16.47 -25.67
C ASN A 476 1.51 -17.08 -24.27
N GLU A 477 1.59 -16.25 -23.24
CA GLU A 477 1.56 -16.70 -21.85
C GLU A 477 0.11 -17.01 -21.43
N SER A 478 -0.05 -18.13 -20.71
CA SER A 478 -1.33 -18.54 -20.15
C SER A 478 -1.77 -17.60 -19.03
N THR A 479 -3.05 -17.63 -18.69
CA THR A 479 -3.57 -16.92 -17.52
C THR A 479 -2.84 -17.33 -16.24
N PRO A 480 -2.64 -16.40 -15.29
CA PRO A 480 -2.02 -16.71 -14.00
C PRO A 480 -2.73 -17.86 -13.27
N LEU A 481 -1.96 -18.72 -12.61
CA LEU A 481 -2.46 -19.96 -11.99
C LEU A 481 -3.51 -19.72 -10.92
N LEU A 482 -3.44 -18.60 -10.20
CA LEU A 482 -4.36 -18.26 -9.11
C LEU A 482 -5.40 -17.22 -9.56
N SER A 483 -5.65 -17.07 -10.85
CA SER A 483 -6.65 -16.13 -11.41
C SER A 483 -8.08 -16.37 -10.93
N SER A 484 -8.40 -17.58 -10.45
CA SER A 484 -9.71 -17.90 -9.84
C SER A 484 -9.86 -17.41 -8.40
N SER A 485 -8.77 -17.36 -7.63
CA SER A 485 -8.74 -16.90 -6.23
C SER A 485 -8.27 -15.45 -6.09
N LEU A 486 -7.59 -14.91 -7.10
CA LEU A 486 -7.09 -13.53 -7.14
C LEU A 486 -7.44 -12.94 -8.49
N ALA A 487 -8.44 -12.05 -8.51
CA ALA A 487 -9.04 -11.55 -9.74
C ALA A 487 -8.02 -10.90 -10.69
N LEU A 488 -8.11 -11.18 -11.98
CA LEU A 488 -7.21 -10.65 -13.01
C LEU A 488 -7.68 -9.27 -13.48
N ASN A 489 -7.30 -8.22 -12.75
CA ASN A 489 -7.48 -6.82 -13.12
C ASN A 489 -6.42 -5.95 -12.40
N ALA A 490 -6.34 -4.67 -12.73
CA ALA A 490 -5.27 -3.77 -12.29
C ALA A 490 -5.12 -3.61 -10.76
N ARG A 491 -6.18 -3.88 -9.97
CA ARG A 491 -6.19 -3.77 -8.50
C ARG A 491 -6.41 -5.12 -7.79
N CYS A 492 -6.46 -6.22 -8.54
CA CYS A 492 -6.96 -7.51 -8.07
C CYS A 492 -8.38 -7.44 -7.48
N ARG A 493 -9.19 -6.46 -7.90
CA ARG A 493 -10.54 -6.19 -7.38
C ARG A 493 -11.39 -7.47 -7.47
N MET A 494 -11.76 -8.03 -6.33
CA MET A 494 -12.62 -9.20 -6.24
C MET A 494 -14.07 -8.86 -6.61
N ASN A 495 -14.83 -9.89 -6.99
CA ASN A 495 -16.28 -9.77 -7.11
C ASN A 495 -16.91 -9.82 -5.72
N GLU A 496 -17.61 -8.75 -5.31
CA GLU A 496 -18.21 -8.61 -3.98
C GLU A 496 -19.67 -9.06 -3.94
N ALA A 497 -19.99 -10.16 -4.63
CA ALA A 497 -21.29 -10.82 -4.54
C ALA A 497 -21.38 -11.65 -3.25
N PHE A 498 -21.24 -10.99 -2.10
CA PHE A 498 -21.25 -11.65 -0.80
C PHE A 498 -22.67 -12.12 -0.43
N ALA A 499 -22.74 -13.21 0.32
CA ALA A 499 -24.00 -13.68 0.88
C ALA A 499 -24.52 -12.68 1.93
N ALA A 500 -25.84 -12.57 2.06
CA ALA A 500 -26.44 -11.83 3.15
C ALA A 500 -25.97 -12.40 4.50
N TYR A 501 -25.52 -11.51 5.38
CA TYR A 501 -25.05 -11.88 6.71
C TYR A 501 -26.16 -11.68 7.75
N THR A 502 -26.22 -12.56 8.73
CA THR A 502 -27.12 -12.45 9.89
C THR A 502 -26.31 -12.63 11.15
N SER A 503 -26.45 -11.72 12.11
CA SER A 503 -25.77 -11.81 13.39
C SER A 503 -26.11 -13.12 14.11
N PRO A 504 -25.14 -13.76 14.79
CA PRO A 504 -25.40 -14.87 15.69
C PRO A 504 -26.45 -14.47 16.75
N PRO A 505 -27.30 -15.42 17.18
CA PRO A 505 -28.25 -15.16 18.25
C PRO A 505 -27.55 -14.94 19.58
N GLY A 506 -28.09 -14.04 20.40
CA GLY A 506 -27.58 -13.77 21.75
C GLY A 506 -26.64 -12.55 21.83
N PRO A 507 -26.07 -12.30 23.02
CA PRO A 507 -25.09 -11.23 23.22
C PRO A 507 -23.76 -11.55 22.52
N PRO A 508 -22.88 -10.55 22.28
CA PRO A 508 -21.58 -10.79 21.68
C PRO A 508 -20.74 -11.73 22.54
N GLU A 509 -19.98 -12.60 21.89
CA GLU A 509 -19.06 -13.51 22.55
C GLU A 509 -17.89 -12.74 23.17
N ARG A 510 -17.50 -13.12 24.39
CA ARG A 510 -16.32 -12.58 25.09
C ARG A 510 -15.21 -13.62 25.16
N THR A 511 -14.01 -13.27 24.72
CA THR A 511 -12.83 -14.08 24.99
C THR A 511 -12.53 -14.07 26.49
N GLN A 512 -12.10 -15.21 27.04
CA GLN A 512 -11.75 -15.28 28.46
C GLN A 512 -10.52 -14.43 28.73
N VAL A 513 -10.69 -13.37 29.51
CA VAL A 513 -9.60 -12.54 30.03
C VAL A 513 -8.76 -13.40 30.98
N GLN A 514 -7.56 -13.81 30.58
CA GLN A 514 -6.67 -14.54 31.47
C GLN A 514 -6.02 -13.57 32.46
N ALA A 515 -6.03 -13.92 33.75
CA ALA A 515 -5.33 -13.13 34.76
C ALA A 515 -3.80 -13.37 34.67
N GLN A 516 -3.07 -12.33 34.25
CA GLN A 516 -1.61 -12.09 34.38
C GLN A 516 -0.64 -12.75 33.38
N LYS A 517 0.12 -11.92 32.63
CA LYS A 517 1.55 -11.53 32.82
C LYS A 517 2.15 -11.18 31.44
N GLU A 518 2.57 -9.92 31.27
CA GLU A 518 3.24 -9.35 30.08
C GLU A 518 2.31 -9.09 28.87
N GLU A 519 1.54 -8.01 28.97
CA GLU A 519 0.67 -7.50 27.91
C GLU A 519 1.08 -6.06 27.56
N ASP A 520 1.35 -5.79 26.29
CA ASP A 520 1.50 -4.43 25.76
C ASP A 520 0.34 -4.08 24.82
N ARG A 521 0.11 -2.77 24.66
CA ARG A 521 -0.89 -2.21 23.76
C ARG A 521 -0.18 -1.47 22.64
N VAL A 522 -0.62 -1.68 21.40
CA VAL A 522 -0.22 -0.83 20.27
C VAL A 522 -1.47 -0.33 19.58
N GLY A 523 -1.50 0.98 19.30
CA GLY A 523 -2.51 1.62 18.47
C GLY A 523 -1.92 1.98 17.11
N PHE A 524 -2.67 1.72 16.04
CA PHE A 524 -2.32 2.11 14.68
C PHE A 524 -3.31 3.15 14.16
N CYS A 525 -2.82 4.26 13.57
CA CYS A 525 -3.66 5.30 12.99
C CYS A 525 -3.02 5.96 11.75
N GLY A 526 -3.84 6.22 10.74
CA GLY A 526 -3.52 7.11 9.61
C GLY A 526 -3.63 8.60 9.97
N THR A 527 -2.86 9.44 9.28
CA THR A 527 -2.85 10.91 9.45
C THR A 527 -3.33 11.61 8.17
N VAL A 528 -4.22 12.60 8.28
CA VAL A 528 -4.47 13.59 7.22
C VAL A 528 -3.63 14.85 7.47
N GLU A 529 -2.89 15.30 6.47
CA GLU A 529 -2.05 16.51 6.54
C GLU A 529 -2.95 17.75 6.70
N ASN A 530 -2.67 18.61 7.68
CA ASN A 530 -3.41 19.86 7.88
C ASN A 530 -2.45 21.06 7.73
N THR A 531 -2.71 21.89 6.73
CA THR A 531 -2.17 23.24 6.64
C THR A 531 -2.98 24.12 7.60
N ASP A 532 -2.51 24.33 8.83
CA ASP A 532 -2.81 25.57 9.55
C ASP A 532 -1.84 25.80 10.72
N SER A 533 -1.21 26.96 10.68
CA SER A 533 -0.27 27.49 11.67
C SER A 533 -0.99 28.20 12.80
N GLY A 534 -0.67 27.86 14.05
CA GLY A 534 -1.07 28.64 15.23
C GLY A 534 -0.38 28.11 16.48
N GLY A 535 0.76 28.70 16.85
CA GLY A 535 1.48 28.37 18.08
C GLY A 535 0.93 29.11 19.29
N ASP A 536 1.09 28.52 20.48
CA ASP A 536 1.77 29.21 21.58
C ASP A 536 2.28 28.20 22.62
N SER A 537 3.46 28.48 23.14
CA SER A 537 4.26 27.60 24.00
C SER A 537 4.52 28.25 25.34
N ARG A 538 4.19 27.60 26.47
CA ARG A 538 4.80 27.85 27.78
C ARG A 538 4.89 26.57 28.61
N GLY A 539 6.10 26.24 29.05
CA GLY A 539 6.40 25.12 29.94
C GLY A 539 6.67 25.52 31.40
N GLY A 540 6.74 24.51 32.28
CA GLY A 540 7.29 24.60 33.63
C GLY A 540 7.13 23.27 34.41
N PRO A 541 8.06 22.88 35.32
CA PRO A 541 8.32 21.46 35.66
C PRO A 541 7.99 21.05 37.11
N GLY A 542 7.87 19.75 37.38
CA GLY A 542 7.81 19.18 38.75
C GLY A 542 7.64 17.65 38.77
N GLY A 543 8.54 16.93 39.46
CA GLY A 543 8.68 15.46 39.41
C GLY A 543 7.97 14.65 40.50
N GLY A 544 8.05 13.32 40.38
CA GLY A 544 7.60 12.34 41.39
C GLY A 544 7.38 10.95 40.81
N SER A 545 8.18 9.96 41.25
CA SER A 545 8.30 8.59 40.74
C SER A 545 7.20 7.62 41.23
N GLY A 546 6.63 6.85 40.30
CA GLY A 546 5.87 5.62 40.54
C GLY A 546 5.72 4.85 39.22
N HIS A 547 6.11 3.58 39.19
CA HIS A 547 5.99 2.70 38.01
C HIS A 547 4.52 2.41 37.71
N HIS A 548 3.91 3.26 36.89
CA HIS A 548 2.70 3.01 36.12
C HIS A 548 3.07 3.18 34.65
N GLY A 549 2.68 2.22 33.80
CA GLY A 549 2.76 2.36 32.35
C GLY A 549 2.09 3.67 31.91
N PRO A 550 2.53 4.28 30.79
CA PRO A 550 2.26 5.69 30.57
C PRO A 550 0.76 5.89 30.36
N GLY A 551 0.20 6.82 31.11
CA GLY A 551 -1.20 7.24 30.98
C GLY A 551 -1.49 7.85 29.61
N PRO A 552 -2.74 8.31 29.38
CA PRO A 552 -3.25 8.79 28.08
C PRO A 552 -2.43 9.89 27.38
N ALA A 553 -1.39 10.44 28.02
CA ALA A 553 -0.37 11.29 27.39
C ALA A 553 0.61 10.53 26.46
N ALA A 554 0.64 9.19 26.46
CA ALA A 554 1.50 8.40 25.56
C ALA A 554 1.07 8.46 24.09
N ILE A 555 -0.19 8.82 23.82
CA ILE A 555 -0.77 8.95 22.46
C ILE A 555 -0.34 10.27 21.80
N ALA A 556 0.05 11.28 22.60
CA ALA A 556 0.46 12.59 22.07
C ALA A 556 1.90 12.62 21.50
N GLY A 557 2.74 11.63 21.84
CA GLY A 557 4.11 11.50 21.31
C GLY A 557 4.18 11.03 19.85
N TRP A 558 3.04 10.67 19.24
CA TRP A 558 2.92 10.04 17.93
C TRP A 558 2.61 11.06 16.82
N CYS A 559 2.62 12.38 17.12
CA CYS A 559 2.10 13.43 16.24
C CYS A 559 3.07 14.57 15.86
N LEU A 560 4.39 14.45 16.04
CA LEU A 560 5.39 15.43 15.55
C LEU A 560 6.60 14.67 14.99
N PRO A 561 7.10 14.92 13.75
CA PRO A 561 7.64 16.23 13.33
C PRO A 561 7.66 16.57 11.80
N TRP A 562 7.25 17.78 11.38
CA TRP A 562 7.72 18.41 10.12
C TRP A 562 7.84 19.94 10.28
N LEU A 563 8.90 20.39 10.96
CA LEU A 563 9.42 21.75 10.86
C LEU A 563 10.85 21.63 10.34
N PHE A 564 11.05 21.57 9.01
CA PHE A 564 12.29 21.96 8.30
C PHE A 564 12.20 21.57 6.80
N MET A 565 11.41 22.31 6.02
CA MET A 565 11.55 22.37 4.54
C MET A 565 11.11 23.74 3.97
N PHE A 566 11.47 24.84 4.63
CA PHE A 566 11.35 26.18 4.05
C PHE A 566 12.61 27.01 4.28
N SER A 567 13.64 26.78 3.46
CA SER A 567 14.69 27.79 3.27
C SER A 567 15.40 27.65 1.91
N SER A 568 14.69 27.85 0.82
CA SER A 568 15.34 28.20 -0.47
C SER A 568 14.35 28.80 -1.47
N ARG A 569 13.68 29.91 -1.11
CA ARG A 569 12.94 30.73 -2.09
C ARG A 569 12.68 32.16 -1.60
N ARG A 570 13.71 32.88 -1.19
CA ARG A 570 13.63 34.35 -1.01
C ARG A 570 14.95 35.05 -1.30
N TRP A 571 15.39 35.04 -2.55
CA TRP A 571 16.24 36.10 -3.10
C TRP A 571 15.95 36.18 -4.59
N LEU A 572 15.11 37.14 -4.98
CA LEU A 572 15.03 37.81 -6.28
C LEU A 572 13.65 38.44 -6.40
N THR A 573 13.53 39.70 -5.96
CA THR A 573 12.70 40.76 -6.57
C THR A 573 12.65 41.96 -5.61
N ARG A 574 13.63 42.86 -5.76
CA ARG A 574 13.45 44.27 -5.39
C ARG A 574 14.18 45.11 -6.45
N ALA A 575 13.52 45.28 -7.59
CA ALA A 575 13.84 46.38 -8.49
C ALA A 575 13.30 47.66 -7.84
N ARG A 576 14.22 48.56 -7.47
CA ARG A 576 13.91 49.95 -7.11
C ARG A 576 13.87 50.76 -8.41
N THR A 577 12.77 51.45 -8.68
CA THR A 577 12.76 52.64 -9.53
C THR A 577 12.91 53.90 -8.64
N PRO A 578 13.63 54.95 -9.09
CA PRO A 578 13.87 56.15 -8.31
C PRO A 578 12.75 57.19 -8.51
N ALA A 579 12.45 57.99 -7.49
CA ALA A 579 11.69 59.22 -7.62
C ALA A 579 12.65 60.41 -7.54
N PHE A 580 12.63 61.25 -8.57
CA PHE A 580 13.08 62.64 -8.51
C PHE A 580 11.92 63.50 -7.99
N GLY A 581 12.23 64.44 -7.09
CA GLY A 581 11.29 65.42 -6.55
C GLY A 581 11.42 65.57 -5.05
#